data_AF-A0A087UGR9-F1
#
_entry.id   AF-A0A087UGR9-F1
#
_cell.length_a   1.000
_cell.length_b   1.000
_cell.length_c   1.000
_cell.angle_alpha   90.00
_cell.angle_beta   90.00
_cell.angle_gamma   90.00
#
_symmetry.space_group_name_H-M   'P 1'
#
loop_
_entity.id
_entity.type
_entity.pdbx_description
1 polymer ?
#
loop_
_entity_poly.entity_id
_entity_poly.type
_entity_poly.pdbx_seq_one_letter_code
_entity_poly.pdbx_strand_id
1 'polypeptide(L)'
;MYFPCRYDLHFMNFTKRWEEFSATQNFFNIIERKVIVHERNIIKEILWMLSGVKDVFILQWNGSEFLPNSQIHSCELTSKSLGNILKEFCEYGTKVAVLRDFVNDVQLRNSDVGKNCHIFQAYTEAVKEQVQHVTNQISDLDKILRDKRKIFTLLVLRKEIKPILDAIDLIYFIHQETTGTICTTDDPFGRMCKILQVLWELLCHQSLREQMSSMLLKIILTVFLRTSTPLFSFLEELMFLG
;
A
#
# COMPACT_ATOMS: atom_id res chain seq x y z
N MET A 1 -33.00 21.33 38.22
CA MET A 1 -34.08 21.03 37.25
C MET A 1 -33.48 20.19 36.14
N TYR A 2 -33.65 18.87 36.19
CA TYR A 2 -33.21 17.97 35.12
C TYR A 2 -34.39 17.74 34.18
N PHE A 3 -34.26 18.17 32.92
CA PHE A 3 -35.22 17.80 31.87
C PHE A 3 -34.98 16.33 31.47
N PRO A 4 -35.99 15.45 31.52
CA PRO A 4 -35.81 14.08 31.08
C PRO A 4 -35.80 14.06 29.55
N CYS A 5 -34.63 13.86 28.94
CA CYS A 5 -34.56 13.51 27.52
C CYS A 5 -35.06 12.07 27.34
N ARG A 6 -36.34 11.91 27.03
CA ARG A 6 -36.86 10.66 26.43
C ARG A 6 -36.39 10.61 24.98
N TYR A 7 -35.29 9.92 24.71
CA TYR A 7 -34.93 9.53 23.35
C TYR A 7 -35.69 8.25 23.00
N ASP A 8 -36.83 8.39 22.31
CA ASP A 8 -37.52 7.26 21.69
C ASP A 8 -36.75 6.85 20.42
N LEU A 9 -36.10 5.68 20.46
CA LEU A 9 -35.38 5.08 19.33
C LEU A 9 -36.29 4.85 18.11
N HIS A 10 -37.61 4.75 18.31
CA HIS A 10 -38.60 4.53 17.25
C HIS A 10 -38.73 5.69 16.25
N PHE A 11 -38.23 6.88 16.57
CA PHE A 11 -38.38 8.07 15.71
C PHE A 11 -37.06 8.57 15.08
N MET A 12 -35.92 7.93 15.35
CA MET A 12 -34.65 8.32 14.75
C MET A 12 -34.41 7.65 13.40
N ASN A 13 -35.07 8.17 12.35
CA ASN A 13 -34.66 7.88 10.98
C ASN A 13 -33.52 8.84 10.60
N PHE A 14 -32.27 8.35 10.74
CA PHE A 14 -31.07 9.13 10.43
C PHE A 14 -31.06 9.62 8.98
N THR A 15 -31.54 8.80 8.04
CA THR A 15 -31.68 9.16 6.63
C THR A 15 -32.61 10.36 6.44
N LYS A 16 -33.77 10.35 7.11
CA LYS A 16 -34.73 11.46 7.08
C LYS A 16 -34.15 12.76 7.65
N ARG A 17 -33.44 12.68 8.78
CA ARG A 17 -32.77 13.86 9.38
C ARG A 17 -31.63 14.39 8.52
N TRP A 18 -30.91 13.51 7.83
CA TRP A 18 -29.83 13.90 6.91
C TRP A 18 -30.39 14.58 5.66
N GLU A 19 -31.52 14.11 5.14
CA GLU A 19 -32.24 14.75 4.04
C GLU A 19 -32.78 16.13 4.44
N GLU A 20 -33.38 16.26 5.62
CA GLU A 20 -33.85 17.53 6.19
C GLU A 20 -32.68 18.52 6.38
N PHE A 21 -31.54 18.07 6.90
CA PHE A 21 -30.34 18.89 7.07
C PHE A 21 -29.74 19.32 5.72
N SER A 22 -29.66 18.41 4.75
CA SER A 22 -29.16 18.68 3.40
C SER A 22 -30.06 19.67 2.67
N ALA A 23 -31.38 19.58 2.86
CA ALA A 23 -32.34 20.55 2.33
C ALA A 23 -32.17 21.94 2.97
N THR A 24 -31.84 22.00 4.26
CA THR A 24 -31.69 23.26 5.01
C THR A 24 -30.38 23.99 4.68
N GLN A 25 -29.32 23.26 4.29
CA GLN A 25 -28.01 23.83 3.91
C GLN A 25 -27.95 24.35 2.46
N ASN A 26 -28.98 24.13 1.64
CA ASN A 26 -29.00 24.48 0.22
C ASN A 26 -29.46 25.93 -0.05
N PHE A 27 -28.75 26.94 0.45
CA PHE A 27 -29.03 28.32 0.02
C PHE A 27 -28.27 28.75 -1.24
N PHE A 28 -27.09 28.22 -1.58
CA PHE A 28 -26.41 28.51 -2.87
C PHE A 28 -25.34 27.46 -3.24
N ASN A 29 -25.67 26.18 -3.34
CA ASN A 29 -24.72 25.19 -3.86
C ASN A 29 -25.04 24.86 -5.32
N ILE A 30 -24.17 25.36 -6.20
CA ILE A 30 -23.97 24.89 -7.57
C ILE A 30 -24.05 23.35 -7.53
N ILE A 31 -25.02 22.79 -8.24
CA ILE A 31 -25.20 21.34 -8.36
C ILE A 31 -24.03 20.85 -9.23
N GLU A 32 -22.84 20.72 -8.64
CA GLU A 32 -21.82 19.86 -9.19
C GLU A 32 -22.46 18.46 -9.31
N ARG A 33 -22.39 17.87 -10.50
CA ARG A 33 -22.91 16.52 -10.77
C ARG A 33 -22.13 15.51 -9.94
N LYS A 34 -22.57 15.32 -8.70
CA LYS A 34 -21.98 14.43 -7.72
C LYS A 34 -22.39 12.99 -8.03
N VAL A 35 -21.40 12.11 -8.19
CA VAL A 35 -21.65 10.69 -8.49
C VAL A 35 -21.85 9.94 -7.18
N ILE A 36 -23.00 9.27 -7.05
CA ILE A 36 -23.34 8.43 -5.90
C ILE A 36 -22.75 7.03 -6.13
N VAL A 37 -21.87 6.59 -5.23
CA VAL A 37 -21.19 5.30 -5.33
C VAL A 37 -21.51 4.43 -4.11
N HIS A 38 -21.77 3.15 -4.37
CA HIS A 38 -22.04 2.16 -3.31
C HIS A 38 -20.73 1.69 -2.65
N GLU A 39 -20.78 1.33 -1.37
CA GLU A 39 -19.63 0.87 -0.57
C GLU A 39 -18.82 -0.23 -1.27
N ARG A 40 -19.51 -1.22 -1.87
CA ARG A 40 -18.86 -2.33 -2.58
C ARG A 40 -17.99 -1.87 -3.76
N ASN A 41 -18.40 -0.82 -4.47
CA ASN A 41 -17.61 -0.29 -5.59
C ASN A 41 -16.41 0.50 -5.08
N ILE A 42 -16.56 1.21 -3.96
CA ILE A 42 -15.46 1.89 -3.28
C ILE A 42 -14.38 0.88 -2.86
N ILE A 43 -14.80 -0.25 -2.28
CA ILE A 43 -13.88 -1.31 -1.87
C ILE A 43 -13.11 -1.89 -3.07
N LYS A 44 -13.80 -2.16 -4.19
CA LYS A 44 -13.14 -2.66 -5.41
C LYS A 44 -12.07 -1.72 -5.92
N GLU A 45 -12.37 -0.43 -5.95
CA GLU A 45 -11.44 0.61 -6.41
C GLU A 45 -10.24 0.73 -5.49
N ILE A 46 -10.42 0.62 -4.17
CA ILE A 46 -9.30 0.54 -3.21
C ILE A 46 -8.43 -0.69 -3.50
N LEU A 47 -9.03 -1.87 -3.71
CA LEU A 47 -8.28 -3.10 -4.01
C LEU A 47 -7.53 -2.99 -5.35
N TRP A 48 -8.13 -2.37 -6.38
CA TRP A 48 -7.47 -2.14 -7.67
C TRP A 48 -6.31 -1.15 -7.56
N MET A 49 -6.49 -0.05 -6.83
CA MET A 49 -5.42 0.90 -6.55
C MET A 49 -4.25 0.22 -5.81
N LEU A 50 -4.54 -0.56 -4.76
CA LEU A 50 -3.52 -1.31 -4.02
C LEU A 50 -2.92 -2.46 -4.85
N SER A 51 -3.61 -2.91 -5.90
CA SER A 51 -3.07 -3.78 -6.94
C SER A 51 -2.31 -2.98 -8.01
N GLY A 52 -1.98 -1.71 -7.78
CA GLY A 52 -1.16 -0.87 -8.65
C GLY A 52 -1.83 -0.36 -9.93
N VAL A 53 -3.17 -0.39 -10.02
CA VAL A 53 -3.91 0.23 -11.13
C VAL A 53 -3.96 1.74 -10.91
N LYS A 54 -3.40 2.50 -11.86
CA LYS A 54 -3.34 3.98 -11.78
C LYS A 54 -4.59 4.67 -12.33
N ASP A 55 -5.31 3.99 -13.21
CA ASP A 55 -6.55 4.48 -13.82
C ASP A 55 -7.76 3.95 -13.03
N VAL A 56 -8.10 4.63 -11.94
CA VAL A 56 -9.26 4.31 -11.10
C VAL A 56 -10.12 5.56 -10.93
N PHE A 57 -11.44 5.39 -10.97
CA PHE A 57 -12.41 6.49 -11.04
C PHE A 57 -12.50 7.26 -9.71
N ILE A 58 -12.33 6.55 -8.59
CA ILE A 58 -12.51 7.10 -7.25
C ILE A 58 -11.26 7.78 -6.72
N LEU A 59 -10.08 7.31 -7.12
CA LEU A 59 -8.78 7.72 -6.59
C LEU A 59 -7.88 8.10 -7.76
N GLN A 60 -7.68 9.40 -7.99
CA GLN A 60 -6.94 9.84 -9.17
C GLN A 60 -5.44 9.86 -8.90
N TRP A 61 -4.67 9.27 -9.82
CA TRP A 61 -3.22 9.39 -9.82
C TRP A 61 -2.80 10.71 -10.48
N ASN A 62 -2.14 11.60 -9.73
CA ASN A 62 -1.70 12.91 -10.25
C ASN A 62 -0.30 12.88 -10.89
N GLY A 63 0.33 11.71 -10.98
CA GLY A 63 1.71 11.53 -11.44
C GLY A 63 2.69 11.18 -10.32
N SER A 64 2.43 11.64 -9.09
CA SER A 64 3.28 11.40 -7.92
C SER A 64 2.57 10.71 -6.77
N GLU A 65 1.28 10.97 -6.58
CA GLU A 65 0.48 10.46 -5.47
C GLU A 65 -0.97 10.20 -5.91
N PHE A 66 -1.64 9.32 -5.17
CA PHE A 66 -3.09 9.16 -5.28
C PHE A 66 -3.80 10.23 -4.45
N LEU A 67 -4.83 10.83 -5.04
CA LEU A 67 -5.71 11.77 -4.36
C LEU A 67 -7.17 11.32 -4.46
N PRO A 68 -7.96 11.43 -3.37
CA PRO A 68 -9.38 11.12 -3.42
C PRO A 68 -10.10 12.14 -4.30
N ASN A 69 -10.97 11.67 -5.20
CA ASN A 69 -11.79 12.54 -6.02
C ASN A 69 -12.86 13.25 -5.15
N SER A 70 -12.80 14.58 -5.09
CA SER A 70 -13.66 15.42 -4.26
C SER A 70 -15.14 15.42 -4.69
N GLN A 71 -15.45 14.93 -5.89
CA GLN A 71 -16.80 14.92 -6.46
C GLN A 71 -17.62 13.66 -6.12
N ILE A 72 -17.06 12.75 -5.31
CA ILE A 72 -17.66 11.44 -5.04
C ILE A 72 -18.35 11.43 -3.68
N HIS A 73 -19.59 10.93 -3.69
CA HIS A 73 -20.41 10.78 -2.49
C HIS A 73 -20.84 9.32 -2.35
N SER A 74 -20.82 8.80 -1.12
CA SER A 74 -21.49 7.53 -0.79
C SER A 74 -22.86 7.83 -0.21
N CYS A 75 -23.84 6.95 -0.46
CA CYS A 75 -25.14 7.00 0.22
C CYS A 75 -25.02 6.86 1.75
N GLU A 76 -23.96 6.21 2.22
CA GLU A 76 -23.87 5.69 3.59
C GLU A 76 -22.91 6.50 4.48
N LEU A 77 -22.09 7.37 3.88
CA LEU A 77 -21.07 8.15 4.58
C LEU A 77 -21.07 9.60 4.12
N THR A 78 -20.82 10.52 5.06
CA THR A 78 -20.58 11.93 4.71
C THR A 78 -19.33 12.03 3.83
N SER A 79 -19.32 12.98 2.88
CA SER A 79 -18.20 13.18 1.96
C SER A 79 -16.86 13.37 2.69
N LYS A 80 -16.88 14.05 3.84
CA LYS A 80 -15.69 14.27 4.68
C LYS A 80 -15.18 12.99 5.32
N SER A 81 -16.06 12.14 5.84
CA SER A 81 -15.67 10.86 6.45
C SER A 81 -15.13 9.90 5.39
N LEU A 82 -15.79 9.82 4.23
CA LEU A 82 -15.32 9.01 3.10
C LEU A 82 -13.95 9.51 2.61
N GLY A 83 -13.78 10.82 2.43
CA GLY A 83 -12.51 11.41 2.00
C GLY A 83 -11.36 11.08 2.96
N ASN A 84 -11.58 11.13 4.27
CA ASN A 84 -10.56 10.78 5.26
C ASN A 84 -10.16 9.30 5.19
N ILE A 85 -11.15 8.39 5.05
CA ILE A 85 -10.89 6.95 4.90
C ILE A 85 -10.11 6.68 3.61
N LEU A 86 -10.54 7.28 2.50
CA LEU A 86 -9.86 7.13 1.21
C LEU A 86 -8.44 7.68 1.24
N LYS A 87 -8.21 8.79 1.94
CA LYS A 87 -6.88 9.39 2.09
C LYS A 87 -5.90 8.43 2.78
N GLU A 88 -6.33 7.73 3.84
CA GLU A 88 -5.53 6.69 4.49
C GLU A 88 -5.06 5.65 3.46
N PHE A 89 -5.96 5.14 2.61
CA PHE A 89 -5.60 4.18 1.57
C PHE A 89 -4.77 4.78 0.43
N CYS A 90 -4.93 6.06 0.09
CA CYS A 90 -4.16 6.73 -0.95
C CYS A 90 -2.65 6.76 -0.63
N GLU A 91 -2.29 6.93 0.64
CA GLU A 91 -0.89 6.89 1.07
C GLU A 91 -0.27 5.52 0.76
N TYR A 92 -0.98 4.43 1.06
CA TYR A 92 -0.53 3.07 0.74
C TYR A 92 -0.53 2.80 -0.77
N GLY A 93 -1.55 3.25 -1.49
CA GLY A 93 -1.62 3.14 -2.95
C GLY A 93 -0.42 3.83 -3.61
N THR A 94 -0.01 4.98 -3.09
CA THR A 94 1.16 5.72 -3.59
C THR A 94 2.44 4.93 -3.38
N LYS A 95 2.64 4.33 -2.20
CA LYS A 95 3.79 3.45 -1.92
C LYS A 95 3.84 2.27 -2.90
N VAL A 96 2.71 1.63 -3.18
CA VAL A 96 2.63 0.52 -4.15
C VAL A 96 2.96 0.98 -5.57
N ALA A 97 2.44 2.14 -6.00
CA ALA A 97 2.74 2.69 -7.32
C ALA A 97 4.24 2.98 -7.49
N VAL A 98 4.88 3.60 -6.50
CA VAL A 98 6.32 3.86 -6.50
C VAL A 98 7.12 2.54 -6.57
N LEU A 99 6.77 1.55 -5.75
CA LEU A 99 7.43 0.25 -5.77
C LEU A 99 7.30 -0.47 -7.12
N ARG A 100 6.14 -0.38 -7.76
CA ARG A 100 5.92 -0.96 -9.09
C ARG A 100 6.64 -0.21 -10.19
N ASP A 101 6.64 1.11 -10.15
CA ASP A 101 7.40 1.92 -11.09
C ASP A 101 8.89 1.60 -10.99
N PHE A 102 9.43 1.44 -9.78
CA PHE A 102 10.80 0.97 -9.57
C PHE A 102 11.05 -0.42 -10.21
N VAL A 103 10.20 -1.41 -9.95
CA VAL A 103 10.34 -2.76 -10.53
C VAL A 103 10.29 -2.71 -12.06
N ASN A 104 9.39 -1.91 -12.63
CA ASN A 104 9.26 -1.75 -14.08
C ASN A 104 10.45 -0.99 -14.69
N ASP A 105 10.92 0.08 -14.04
CA ASP A 105 12.07 0.87 -14.49
C ASP A 105 13.35 0.04 -14.51
N VAL A 106 13.58 -0.81 -13.49
CA VAL A 106 14.77 -1.67 -13.47
C VAL A 106 14.73 -2.73 -14.57
N GLN A 107 13.54 -3.29 -14.87
CA GLN A 107 13.36 -4.24 -15.98
C GLN A 107 13.51 -3.59 -17.36
N LEU A 108 12.96 -2.39 -17.54
CA LEU A 108 12.99 -1.67 -18.82
C LEU A 108 14.37 -1.07 -19.11
N ARG A 109 15.06 -0.57 -18.09
CA ARG A 109 16.30 0.17 -18.28
C ARG A 109 17.52 -0.71 -18.40
N ASN A 110 17.50 -2.00 -17.96
CA ASN A 110 18.73 -2.79 -17.78
C ASN A 110 19.87 -1.87 -17.30
N SER A 111 19.56 -1.05 -16.28
CA SER A 111 20.28 0.19 -16.02
C SER A 111 21.77 -0.09 -15.94
N ASP A 112 22.63 0.81 -16.42
CA ASP A 112 24.09 0.59 -16.34
C ASP A 112 24.55 0.29 -14.90
N VAL A 113 23.75 0.72 -13.90
CA VAL A 113 23.88 0.35 -12.49
C VAL A 113 23.52 -1.13 -12.21
N GLY A 114 22.42 -1.63 -12.77
CA GLY A 114 22.00 -3.02 -12.66
C GLY A 114 22.90 -3.99 -13.41
N LYS A 115 23.47 -3.62 -14.57
CA LYS A 115 24.43 -4.48 -15.28
C LYS A 115 25.73 -4.70 -14.51
N ASN A 116 26.14 -3.73 -13.70
CA ASN A 116 27.45 -3.73 -13.05
C ASN A 116 27.43 -4.24 -11.59
N CYS A 117 26.25 -4.54 -11.02
CA CYS A 117 26.14 -5.03 -9.64
C CYS A 117 25.09 -6.15 -9.52
N HIS A 118 25.56 -7.40 -9.49
CA HIS A 118 24.71 -8.59 -9.34
C HIS A 118 23.85 -8.59 -8.06
N ILE A 119 24.32 -7.93 -7.00
CA ILE A 119 23.59 -7.82 -5.73
C ILE A 119 22.43 -6.84 -5.83
N PHE A 120 22.59 -5.76 -6.60
CA PHE A 120 21.48 -4.86 -6.87
C PHE A 120 20.40 -5.53 -7.75
N GLN A 121 20.81 -6.40 -8.68
CA GLN A 121 19.87 -7.24 -9.43
C GLN A 121 19.13 -8.21 -8.51
N ALA A 122 19.86 -8.94 -7.66
CA ALA A 122 19.27 -9.89 -6.71
C ALA A 122 18.32 -9.22 -5.72
N TYR A 123 18.67 -8.02 -5.25
CA TYR A 123 17.79 -7.18 -4.44
C TYR A 123 16.51 -6.79 -5.18
N THR A 124 16.63 -6.30 -6.42
CA THR A 124 15.46 -5.90 -7.22
C THR A 124 14.53 -7.08 -7.45
N GLU A 125 15.06 -8.26 -7.77
CA GLU A 125 14.25 -9.47 -7.94
C GLU A 125 13.58 -9.87 -6.62
N ALA A 126 14.27 -9.77 -5.48
CA ALA A 126 13.69 -10.03 -4.17
C ALA A 126 12.52 -9.07 -3.86
N VAL A 127 12.68 -7.77 -4.12
CA VAL A 127 11.60 -6.78 -3.94
C VAL A 127 10.42 -7.10 -4.87
N LYS A 128 10.67 -7.45 -6.12
CA LYS A 128 9.64 -7.86 -7.07
C LYS A 128 8.87 -9.10 -6.59
N GLU A 129 9.54 -10.12 -6.07
CA GLU A 129 8.89 -11.29 -5.47
C GLU A 129 7.95 -10.88 -4.33
N GLN A 130 8.38 -9.96 -3.46
CA GLN A 130 7.55 -9.47 -2.35
C GLN A 130 6.35 -8.64 -2.82
N VAL A 131 6.53 -7.75 -3.80
CA VAL A 131 5.44 -6.96 -4.40
C VAL A 131 4.43 -7.87 -5.12
N GLN A 132 4.89 -8.95 -5.76
CA GLN A 132 4.02 -9.94 -6.36
C GLN A 132 3.22 -10.72 -5.30
N HIS A 133 3.87 -11.10 -4.20
CA HIS A 133 3.20 -11.77 -3.08
C HIS A 133 2.07 -10.90 -2.49
N VAL A 134 2.34 -9.61 -2.26
CA VAL A 134 1.31 -8.63 -1.84
C VAL A 134 0.16 -8.54 -2.86
N THR A 135 0.49 -8.45 -4.15
CA THR A 135 -0.52 -8.41 -5.22
C THR A 135 -1.40 -9.65 -5.24
N ASN A 136 -0.83 -10.84 -5.00
CA ASN A 136 -1.58 -12.09 -4.93
C ASN A 136 -2.56 -12.10 -3.74
N GLN A 137 -2.11 -11.63 -2.56
CA GLN A 137 -2.98 -11.50 -1.39
C GLN A 137 -4.17 -10.55 -1.63
N ILE A 138 -3.94 -9.45 -2.33
CA ILE A 138 -5.00 -8.51 -2.72
C ILE A 138 -5.95 -9.16 -3.74
N SER A 139 -5.43 -9.94 -4.68
CA SER A 139 -6.27 -10.70 -5.63
C SER A 139 -7.16 -11.73 -4.91
N ASP A 140 -6.66 -12.37 -3.85
CA ASP A 140 -7.45 -13.30 -3.05
C ASP A 140 -8.58 -12.59 -2.29
N LEU A 141 -8.34 -11.35 -1.81
CA LEU A 141 -9.41 -10.49 -1.27
C LEU A 141 -10.43 -10.10 -2.35
N ASP A 142 -10.02 -9.80 -3.58
CA ASP A 142 -10.94 -9.53 -4.68
C ASP A 142 -11.81 -10.76 -5.01
N LYS A 143 -11.24 -11.98 -4.95
CA LYS A 143 -12.01 -13.23 -5.12
C LYS A 143 -13.07 -13.37 -4.02
N ILE A 144 -12.73 -13.07 -2.77
CA ILE A 144 -13.69 -13.09 -1.64
C ILE A 144 -14.80 -12.06 -1.87
N LEU A 145 -14.46 -10.87 -2.37
CA LEU A 145 -15.45 -9.83 -2.67
C LEU A 145 -16.36 -10.17 -3.85
N ARG A 146 -15.90 -10.97 -4.81
CA ARG A 146 -16.73 -11.45 -5.94
C ARG A 146 -17.79 -12.44 -5.49
N ASP A 147 -17.55 -13.18 -4.42
CA ASP A 147 -18.58 -14.03 -3.80
C ASP A 147 -19.71 -13.16 -3.23
N LYS A 148 -20.89 -13.24 -3.85
CA LYS A 148 -22.06 -12.44 -3.47
C LYS A 148 -22.68 -12.86 -2.12
N ARG A 149 -22.20 -13.95 -1.50
CA ARG A 149 -22.79 -14.53 -0.29
C ARG A 149 -22.31 -13.89 1.01
N LYS A 150 -21.17 -13.18 0.99
CA LYS A 150 -20.60 -12.53 2.18
C LYS A 150 -20.81 -11.02 2.13
N ILE A 151 -21.29 -10.45 3.24
CA ILE A 151 -21.32 -9.00 3.42
C ILE A 151 -19.88 -8.56 3.68
N PHE A 152 -19.33 -7.75 2.78
CA PHE A 152 -17.98 -7.25 2.86
C PHE A 152 -18.02 -5.72 2.90
N THR A 153 -17.87 -5.16 4.10
CA THR A 153 -17.91 -3.70 4.36
C THR A 153 -16.50 -3.14 4.47
N LEU A 154 -16.36 -1.81 4.43
CA LEU A 154 -15.10 -1.09 4.59
C LEU A 154 -14.42 -1.38 5.93
N LEU A 155 -15.20 -1.64 6.98
CA LEU A 155 -14.66 -2.02 8.28
C LEU A 155 -14.01 -3.41 8.24
N VAL A 156 -14.66 -4.36 7.57
CA VAL A 156 -14.12 -5.72 7.38
C VAL A 156 -12.87 -5.65 6.52
N LEU A 157 -12.92 -4.90 5.41
CA LEU A 157 -11.76 -4.64 4.56
C LEU A 157 -10.58 -4.11 5.39
N ARG A 158 -10.81 -3.07 6.20
CA ARG A 158 -9.75 -2.44 7.00
C ARG A 158 -9.06 -3.43 7.95
N LYS A 159 -9.81 -4.38 8.51
CA LYS A 159 -9.25 -5.43 9.38
C LYS A 159 -8.44 -6.46 8.59
N GLU A 160 -9.00 -6.95 7.50
CA GLU A 160 -8.38 -7.99 6.67
C GLU A 160 -7.14 -7.49 5.92
N ILE A 161 -7.15 -6.23 5.49
CA ILE A 161 -6.07 -5.65 4.70
C ILE A 161 -4.92 -5.10 5.55
N LYS A 162 -5.15 -4.83 6.85
CA LYS A 162 -4.14 -4.31 7.78
C LYS A 162 -2.78 -5.04 7.70
N PRO A 163 -2.69 -6.38 7.78
CA PRO A 163 -1.39 -7.06 7.67
C PRO A 163 -0.73 -6.87 6.29
N ILE A 164 -1.52 -6.68 5.23
CA ILE A 164 -1.02 -6.39 3.88
C ILE A 164 -0.46 -4.97 3.82
N LEU A 165 -1.16 -4.00 4.45
CA LEU A 165 -0.70 -2.60 4.53
C LEU A 165 0.61 -2.49 5.33
N ASP A 166 0.72 -3.20 6.45
CA ASP A 166 1.94 -3.25 7.25
C ASP A 166 3.13 -3.83 6.43
N ALA A 167 2.86 -4.83 5.58
CA ALA A 167 3.87 -5.40 4.68
C ALA A 167 4.28 -4.40 3.59
N ILE A 168 3.35 -3.66 3.00
CA ILE A 168 3.63 -2.60 2.01
C ILE A 168 4.52 -1.52 2.64
N ASP A 169 4.19 -1.08 3.85
CA ASP A 169 4.98 -0.07 4.57
C ASP A 169 6.41 -0.51 4.80
N LEU A 170 6.61 -1.77 5.18
CA LEU A 170 7.94 -2.31 5.41
C LEU A 170 8.74 -2.42 4.11
N ILE A 171 8.13 -2.93 3.03
CA ILE A 171 8.80 -3.04 1.73
C ILE A 171 9.18 -1.65 1.22
N TYR A 172 8.28 -0.68 1.35
CA TYR A 172 8.54 0.71 0.97
C TYR A 172 9.66 1.34 1.81
N PHE A 173 9.67 1.10 3.12
CA PHE A 173 10.74 1.57 3.99
C PHE A 173 12.10 1.00 3.60
N ILE A 174 12.19 -0.32 3.37
CA ILE A 174 13.42 -0.97 2.88
C ILE A 174 13.86 -0.33 1.56
N HIS A 175 12.91 -0.07 0.65
CA HIS A 175 13.20 0.57 -0.64
C HIS A 175 13.72 1.99 -0.50
N GLN A 176 13.13 2.83 0.37
CA GLN A 176 13.59 4.20 0.59
C GLN A 176 15.01 4.24 1.17
N GLU A 177 15.30 3.43 2.18
CA GLU A 177 16.64 3.36 2.78
C GLU A 177 17.69 2.83 1.78
N THR A 178 17.32 1.84 0.97
CA THR A 178 18.23 1.25 -0.02
C THR A 178 18.48 2.21 -1.20
N THR A 179 17.45 2.86 -1.73
CA THR A 179 17.62 3.82 -2.83
C THR A 179 18.33 5.11 -2.41
N GLY A 180 18.04 5.62 -1.21
CA GLY A 180 18.73 6.76 -0.63
C GLY A 180 20.24 6.54 -0.54
N THR A 181 20.66 5.33 -0.15
CA THR A 181 22.09 4.99 -0.04
C THR A 181 22.78 4.76 -1.38
N ILE A 182 22.08 4.19 -2.38
CA ILE A 182 22.63 4.01 -3.74
C ILE A 182 22.96 5.35 -4.41
N CYS A 183 22.13 6.37 -4.21
CA CYS A 183 22.35 7.71 -4.78
C CYS A 183 23.62 8.42 -4.24
N THR A 184 24.19 7.96 -3.13
CA THR A 184 25.36 8.59 -2.50
C THR A 184 26.71 8.00 -2.92
N THR A 185 26.71 6.96 -3.75
CA THR A 185 27.93 6.19 -4.05
C THR A 185 28.08 5.95 -5.53
N ASP A 186 29.21 6.38 -6.11
CA ASP A 186 29.48 6.18 -7.54
C ASP A 186 30.09 4.80 -7.83
N ASP A 187 30.75 4.18 -6.85
CA ASP A 187 31.45 2.90 -7.00
C ASP A 187 30.53 1.66 -6.83
N PRO A 188 30.56 0.67 -7.74
CA PRO A 188 29.73 -0.54 -7.65
C PRO A 188 29.95 -1.40 -6.40
N PHE A 189 31.20 -1.51 -5.92
CA PHE A 189 31.53 -2.30 -4.73
C PHE A 189 31.08 -1.57 -3.46
N GLY A 190 31.29 -0.25 -3.39
CA GLY A 190 30.76 0.59 -2.32
C GLY A 190 29.22 0.52 -2.21
N ARG A 191 28.51 0.49 -3.34
CA ARG A 191 27.04 0.29 -3.38
C ARG A 191 26.64 -1.06 -2.79
N MET A 192 27.32 -2.13 -3.18
CA MET A 192 27.08 -3.48 -2.67
C MET A 192 27.20 -3.55 -1.15
N CYS A 193 28.32 -3.06 -0.58
CA CYS A 193 28.55 -3.10 0.87
C CYS A 193 27.50 -2.28 1.61
N LYS A 194 27.14 -1.11 1.08
CA LYS A 194 26.10 -0.26 1.68
C LYS A 194 24.71 -0.90 1.65
N ILE A 195 24.31 -1.53 0.54
CA ILE A 195 23.02 -2.24 0.45
C ILE A 195 22.96 -3.35 1.52
N LEU A 196 24.01 -4.16 1.63
CA LEU A 196 24.06 -5.25 2.61
C LEU A 196 24.08 -4.73 4.05
N GLN A 197 24.83 -3.65 4.30
CA GLN A 197 24.87 -3.00 5.60
C GLN A 197 23.48 -2.46 5.99
N VAL A 198 22.80 -1.76 5.10
CA VAL A 198 21.44 -1.23 5.34
C VAL A 198 20.48 -2.38 5.63
N LEU A 199 20.47 -3.43 4.81
CA LEU A 199 19.60 -4.58 5.03
C LEU A 199 19.90 -5.30 6.35
N TRP A 200 21.18 -5.40 6.74
CA TRP A 200 21.60 -5.98 8.00
C TRP A 200 21.19 -5.12 9.19
N GLU A 201 21.43 -3.81 9.15
CA GLU A 201 21.01 -2.86 10.19
C GLU A 201 19.49 -2.87 10.37
N LEU A 202 18.73 -2.92 9.27
CA LEU A 202 17.28 -3.07 9.29
C LEU A 202 16.86 -4.39 9.93
N LEU A 203 17.52 -5.50 9.61
CA LEU A 203 17.25 -6.80 10.22
C LEU A 203 17.55 -6.77 11.73
N CYS A 204 18.69 -6.20 12.15
CA CYS A 204 19.04 -6.05 13.57
C CYS A 204 18.03 -5.17 14.32
N HIS A 205 17.69 -4.00 13.79
CA HIS A 205 16.73 -3.09 14.43
C HIS A 205 15.33 -3.69 14.54
N GLN A 206 14.88 -4.45 13.53
CA GLN A 206 13.54 -5.04 13.54
C GLN A 206 13.48 -6.36 14.35
N SER A 207 14.56 -7.14 14.41
CA SER A 207 14.64 -8.35 15.25
C SER A 207 14.71 -8.04 16.74
N LEU A 208 15.33 -6.93 17.12
CA LEU A 208 15.35 -6.45 18.51
C LEU A 208 14.00 -5.90 18.97
N ARG A 209 13.09 -5.61 18.03
CA ARG A 209 11.74 -5.11 18.31
C ARG A 209 10.79 -6.30 18.49
N GLU A 210 10.62 -6.77 19.72
CA GLU A 210 9.78 -7.93 20.10
C GLU A 210 8.30 -7.89 19.62
N GLN A 211 7.83 -6.79 19.04
CA GLN A 211 6.45 -6.57 18.60
C GLN A 211 6.19 -6.85 17.10
N MET A 212 7.21 -7.18 16.30
CA MET A 212 7.03 -7.44 14.87
C MET A 212 6.32 -8.77 14.62
N SER A 213 5.31 -8.77 13.73
CA SER A 213 4.64 -10.00 13.33
C SER A 213 5.62 -10.94 12.63
N SER A 214 5.45 -12.25 12.81
CA SER A 214 6.32 -13.26 12.18
C SER A 214 6.33 -13.17 10.65
N MET A 215 5.29 -12.59 10.05
CA MET A 215 5.21 -12.31 8.62
C MET A 215 6.17 -11.20 8.19
N LEU A 216 6.27 -10.11 8.94
CA LEU A 216 7.16 -8.99 8.61
C LEU A 216 8.63 -9.38 8.72
N LEU A 217 8.99 -10.16 9.75
CA LEU A 217 10.35 -10.69 9.90
C LEU A 217 10.72 -11.61 8.73
N LYS A 218 9.79 -12.47 8.27
CA LYS A 218 10.00 -13.32 7.10
C LYS A 218 10.29 -12.49 5.85
N ILE A 219 9.58 -11.38 5.63
CA ILE A 219 9.81 -10.50 4.47
C ILE A 219 11.25 -9.97 4.48
N ILE A 220 11.71 -9.40 5.61
CA ILE A 220 13.08 -8.84 5.72
C ILE A 220 14.12 -9.93 5.49
N LEU A 221 13.94 -11.08 6.15
CA LEU A 221 14.88 -12.19 6.07
C LEU A 221 14.94 -12.78 4.65
N THR A 222 13.80 -12.91 3.97
CA THR A 222 13.75 -13.34 2.57
C THR A 222 14.46 -12.33 1.67
N VAL A 223 14.22 -11.02 1.83
CA VAL A 223 14.91 -9.99 1.04
C VAL A 223 16.42 -10.02 1.28
N PHE A 224 16.87 -10.14 2.53
CA PHE A 224 18.29 -10.22 2.88
C PHE A 224 18.98 -11.47 2.31
N LEU A 225 18.38 -12.65 2.49
CA LEU A 225 18.95 -13.91 1.98
C LEU A 225 19.00 -13.94 0.46
N ARG A 226 17.96 -13.44 -0.20
CA ARG A 226 17.95 -13.33 -1.67
C ARG A 226 19.00 -12.34 -2.17
N THR A 227 19.14 -11.19 -1.52
CA THR A 227 20.12 -10.17 -1.90
C THR A 227 21.57 -10.67 -1.73
N SER A 228 21.83 -11.53 -0.74
CA SER A 228 23.16 -12.11 -0.46
C SER A 228 23.47 -13.38 -1.25
N THR A 229 22.52 -13.95 -2.00
CA THR A 229 22.75 -15.17 -2.80
C THR A 229 23.96 -15.06 -3.75
N PRO A 230 24.17 -13.95 -4.50
CA PRO A 230 25.33 -13.80 -5.39
C PRO A 230 26.68 -13.78 -4.67
N LEU A 231 26.69 -13.36 -3.40
CA LEU A 231 27.90 -13.39 -2.56
C LEU A 231 28.28 -14.81 -2.20
N PHE A 232 27.29 -15.61 -1.78
CA PHE A 232 27.52 -17.00 -1.42
C PHE A 232 27.96 -17.82 -2.64
N SER A 233 27.36 -17.61 -3.81
CA SER A 233 27.80 -18.30 -5.04
C SER A 233 29.23 -17.94 -5.41
N PHE A 234 29.64 -16.68 -5.28
CA PHE A 234 31.01 -16.27 -5.53
C PHE A 234 32.01 -16.90 -4.53
N LEU A 235 31.65 -16.97 -3.24
CA LEU A 235 32.47 -17.63 -2.22
C LEU A 235 32.58 -19.13 -2.46
N GLU A 236 31.49 -19.79 -2.87
CA GLU A 236 31.50 -21.20 -3.25
C GLU A 236 32.43 -21.44 -4.45
N GLU A 237 32.32 -20.63 -5.51
CA GLU A 237 33.22 -20.72 -6.67
C GLU A 237 34.70 -20.57 -6.27
N LEU A 238 35.02 -19.60 -5.40
CA LEU A 238 36.39 -19.43 -4.88
C LEU A 238 36.87 -20.62 -4.04
N MET A 239 35.99 -21.25 -3.25
CA MET A 239 36.36 -22.42 -2.45
C MET A 239 36.55 -23.68 -3.27
N PHE A 240 35.87 -23.82 -4.42
CA PHE A 240 35.96 -25.00 -5.28
C PHE A 240 36.99 -24.87 -6.42
N LEU A 241 37.28 -23.65 -6.89
CA LEU A 241 38.23 -23.38 -7.99
C LEU A 241 39.59 -22.85 -7.49
N GLY A 242 39.69 -22.45 -6.23
CA GLY A 242 40.91 -22.00 -5.56
C GLY A 242 41.77 -23.14 -5.03
#